data_AF-A0AAV5WJU8-F1
#
_entry.id   AF-A0AAV5WJU8-F1
#
_cell.length_a   1.000
_cell.length_b   1.000
_cell.length_c   1.000
_cell.angle_alpha   90.00
_cell.angle_beta   90.00
_cell.angle_gamma   90.00
#
_symmetry.space_group_name_H-M   'P 1'
#
loop_
_entity.id
_entity.type
_entity.pdbx_description
1 polymer ?
#
loop_
_entity_poly.entity_id
_entity_poly.type
_entity_poly.pdbx_seq_one_letter_code
_entity_poly.pdbx_strand_id
1 'polypeptide(L)'
;QYAYSRWNNGRDLTFTPQTLHDVTQMPGEAAYYAGTNEHLKSASGDTKLGLTRDEEQFTAMILTYNRDNGVKKLIERLRGCPYLNKVIIVWNNRDRMPNGTWPQIHVPIEFFLSEKNSLNSRFLPYDRIETEAVVSIDDDMDLGQPEIVHNSFKNGRGFYGLNNQVEYSMILTSFAFVHKEFLFEYTYNQHPAILEYIDSHRNCEDIAINYLVSHLTRKPPLKVVKKASLSNGAKSGLSGRGSHYTERTDCIRMFNSIYGYCPLLFSQEVARPYGQSVKGI
;
A
#
# COMPACT_ATOMS: atom_id res chain seq x y z
N GLN A 1 7.16 -2.56 25.52
CA GLN A 1 8.26 -2.98 24.61
C GLN A 1 7.70 -3.88 23.50
N TYR A 2 6.76 -3.38 22.67
CA TYR A 2 6.13 -4.20 21.63
C TYR A 2 7.12 -4.57 20.53
N ALA A 3 7.93 -3.63 20.00
CA ALA A 3 8.87 -3.98 18.94
C ALA A 3 9.97 -4.95 19.41
N TYR A 4 10.46 -4.79 20.65
CA TYR A 4 11.40 -5.74 21.25
C TYR A 4 10.73 -7.12 21.46
N SER A 5 9.50 -7.17 21.98
CA SER A 5 8.76 -8.44 22.11
C SER A 5 8.43 -9.06 20.75
N ARG A 6 8.09 -8.27 19.73
CA ARG A 6 7.80 -8.78 18.37
C ARG A 6 9.04 -9.37 17.73
N TRP A 7 10.19 -8.73 17.94
CA TRP A 7 11.49 -9.22 17.47
C TRP A 7 11.91 -10.51 18.17
N ASN A 8 11.65 -10.62 19.47
CA ASN A 8 12.19 -11.71 20.30
C ASN A 8 11.19 -12.84 20.62
N ASN A 9 9.89 -12.60 20.52
CA ASN A 9 8.80 -13.51 20.95
C ASN A 9 7.68 -13.69 19.92
N GLY A 10 7.74 -13.00 18.76
CA GLY A 10 6.87 -13.35 17.63
C GLY A 10 7.23 -14.75 17.12
N ARG A 11 6.54 -15.24 16.07
CA ARG A 11 6.98 -16.43 15.30
C ARG A 11 8.49 -16.53 15.35
N ASP A 12 9.00 -17.66 15.83
CA ASP A 12 10.42 -17.90 16.00
C ASP A 12 11.16 -17.50 14.70
N LEU A 13 11.80 -16.33 14.75
CA LEU A 13 12.65 -15.86 13.66
C LEU A 13 13.99 -16.59 13.65
N THR A 14 14.22 -17.56 14.55
CA THR A 14 15.40 -18.45 14.49
C THR A 14 15.15 -19.68 13.61
N PHE A 15 13.88 -20.01 13.32
CA PHE A 15 13.46 -20.84 12.19
C PHE A 15 12.75 -20.05 11.09
N THR A 16 12.71 -18.73 11.20
CA THR A 16 12.64 -17.88 10.00
C THR A 16 14.09 -17.75 9.55
N PRO A 17 14.46 -18.22 8.36
CA PRO A 17 15.84 -18.06 7.93
C PRO A 17 16.20 -16.56 7.96
N GLN A 18 17.49 -16.22 8.01
CA GLN A 18 17.95 -14.80 7.87
C GLN A 18 17.36 -14.11 6.63
N THR A 19 16.80 -14.92 5.73
CA THR A 19 15.91 -14.66 4.63
C THR A 19 14.55 -15.34 4.92
N LEU A 20 13.40 -14.66 4.76
CA LEU A 20 12.12 -15.37 4.62
C LEU A 20 12.33 -16.53 3.63
N HIS A 21 11.87 -17.76 3.92
CA HIS A 21 11.89 -18.82 2.90
C HIS A 21 11.15 -18.27 1.69
N ASP A 22 11.81 -18.29 0.53
CA ASP A 22 11.48 -17.46 -0.63
C ASP A 22 11.55 -15.97 -0.29
N VAL A 23 12.75 -15.38 -0.31
CA VAL A 23 12.86 -13.92 -0.36
C VAL A 23 12.09 -13.50 -1.60
N THR A 24 10.88 -12.99 -1.43
CA THR A 24 10.26 -12.17 -2.47
C THR A 24 11.26 -11.06 -2.68
N GLN A 25 12.00 -11.16 -3.77
CA GLN A 25 13.00 -10.19 -4.10
C GLN A 25 12.22 -8.91 -4.33
N MET A 26 12.32 -7.96 -3.40
CA MET A 26 11.68 -6.66 -3.56
C MET A 26 12.15 -6.14 -4.93
N PRO A 27 11.28 -5.51 -5.75
CA PRO A 27 11.64 -5.19 -7.14
C PRO A 27 13.01 -4.53 -7.27
N GLY A 28 13.36 -3.64 -6.33
CA GLY A 28 14.64 -2.95 -6.25
C GLY A 28 15.89 -3.81 -6.05
N GLU A 29 15.72 -5.09 -5.70
CA GLU A 29 16.79 -6.02 -5.37
C GLU A 29 16.80 -7.24 -6.31
N ALA A 30 15.86 -7.33 -7.27
CA ALA A 30 15.70 -8.46 -8.19
C ALA A 30 17.03 -8.80 -8.92
N ALA A 31 17.45 -10.08 -8.89
CA ALA A 31 18.71 -10.53 -9.48
C ALA A 31 18.54 -10.83 -10.97
N TYR A 32 19.57 -10.57 -11.78
CA TYR A 32 19.54 -10.82 -13.23
C TYR A 32 19.57 -12.31 -13.56
N TYR A 33 18.52 -12.78 -14.25
CA TYR A 33 18.41 -14.12 -14.81
C TYR A 33 18.16 -14.06 -16.32
N ALA A 34 18.61 -15.08 -17.07
CA ALA A 34 18.33 -15.20 -18.49
C ALA A 34 16.80 -15.25 -18.73
N GLY A 35 16.30 -14.36 -19.60
CA GLY A 35 14.85 -14.18 -19.86
C GLY A 35 14.20 -13.01 -19.11
N THR A 36 14.93 -12.34 -18.19
CA THR A 36 14.37 -11.18 -17.48
C THR A 36 14.47 -9.88 -18.29
N ASN A 37 13.38 -9.11 -18.29
CA ASN A 37 13.31 -7.80 -18.94
C ASN A 37 13.40 -6.66 -17.90
N GLU A 38 14.20 -5.65 -18.23
CA GLU A 38 14.42 -4.47 -17.37
C GLU A 38 13.36 -3.40 -17.66
N HIS A 39 12.48 -3.15 -16.69
CA HIS A 39 11.36 -2.20 -16.84
C HIS A 39 11.46 -0.96 -15.95
N LEU A 40 12.25 -1.03 -14.87
CA LEU A 40 12.43 0.07 -13.91
C LEU A 40 13.90 0.34 -13.64
N LYS A 41 14.27 1.62 -13.69
CA LYS A 41 15.61 2.11 -13.32
C LYS A 41 15.50 3.15 -12.23
N SER A 42 16.51 3.23 -11.37
CA SER A 42 16.65 4.38 -10.48
C SER A 42 16.81 5.65 -11.32
N ALA A 43 16.21 6.75 -10.85
CA ALA A 43 16.34 8.06 -11.45
C ALA A 43 17.78 8.60 -11.41
N SER A 44 18.63 8.12 -10.49
CA SER A 44 20.07 8.42 -10.46
C SER A 44 20.84 7.73 -11.60
N GLY A 45 20.25 6.69 -12.21
CA GLY A 45 20.83 5.96 -13.34
C GLY A 45 21.77 4.80 -12.95
N ASP A 46 22.18 4.73 -11.68
CA ASP A 46 23.25 3.82 -11.24
C ASP A 46 22.76 2.40 -10.86
N THR A 47 21.46 2.23 -10.58
CA THR A 47 20.91 0.96 -10.07
C THR A 47 19.70 0.49 -10.88
N LYS A 48 19.69 -0.79 -11.27
CA LYS A 48 18.54 -1.48 -11.86
C LYS A 48 17.59 -1.89 -10.75
N LEU A 49 16.33 -1.46 -10.82
CA LEU A 49 15.35 -1.59 -9.72
C LEU A 49 14.21 -2.55 -10.02
N GLY A 50 14.32 -3.37 -11.07
CA GLY A 50 13.26 -4.30 -11.41
C GLY A 50 13.60 -5.18 -12.59
N LEU A 51 13.51 -6.49 -12.35
CA LEU A 51 13.60 -7.53 -13.35
C LEU A 51 12.33 -8.36 -13.25
N THR A 52 11.67 -8.58 -14.38
CA THR A 52 10.52 -9.49 -14.45
C THR A 52 11.02 -10.88 -14.81
N ARG A 53 10.74 -11.87 -13.96
CA ARG A 53 10.64 -13.26 -14.41
C ARG A 53 9.21 -13.47 -14.95
N ASP A 54 8.95 -14.57 -15.66
CA ASP A 54 7.67 -14.94 -16.32
C ASP A 54 6.42 -14.16 -15.84
N GLU A 55 5.65 -13.57 -16.78
CA GLU A 55 4.43 -12.74 -16.61
C GLU A 55 3.70 -12.78 -15.24
N GLU A 56 4.32 -12.22 -14.19
CA GLU A 56 3.74 -12.20 -12.84
C GLU A 56 2.50 -11.31 -12.81
N GLN A 57 1.39 -11.88 -12.38
CA GLN A 57 0.12 -11.17 -12.27
C GLN A 57 -0.08 -10.56 -10.87
N PHE A 58 -0.99 -9.60 -10.77
CA PHE A 58 -1.34 -8.93 -9.51
C PHE A 58 -2.86 -8.85 -9.28
N THR A 59 -3.25 -8.74 -8.02
CA THR A 59 -4.64 -8.54 -7.60
C THR A 59 -4.88 -7.09 -7.23
N ALA A 60 -5.98 -6.48 -7.72
CA ALA A 60 -6.39 -5.15 -7.32
C ALA A 60 -7.37 -5.21 -6.14
N MET A 61 -7.04 -4.52 -5.05
CA MET A 61 -7.85 -4.38 -3.84
C MET A 61 -8.44 -2.98 -3.77
N ILE A 62 -9.78 -2.88 -3.82
CA ILE A 62 -10.51 -1.61 -3.76
C ILE A 62 -11.44 -1.65 -2.56
N LEU A 63 -11.17 -0.84 -1.54
CA LEU A 63 -12.09 -0.66 -0.41
C LEU A 63 -13.08 0.44 -0.72
N THR A 64 -14.37 0.20 -0.45
CA THR A 64 -15.42 1.18 -0.73
C THR A 64 -16.48 1.33 0.35
N TYR A 65 -16.94 2.56 0.52
CA TYR A 65 -18.09 2.92 1.35
C TYR A 65 -18.89 4.06 0.70
N ASN A 66 -20.15 3.80 0.33
CA ASN A 66 -21.09 4.74 -0.29
C ASN A 66 -20.59 5.43 -1.57
N ARG A 67 -19.81 4.72 -2.39
CA ARG A 67 -19.15 5.27 -3.60
C ARG A 67 -19.21 4.34 -4.82
N ASP A 68 -20.32 3.65 -5.00
CA ASP A 68 -20.52 2.67 -6.08
C ASP A 68 -20.14 3.21 -7.46
N ASN A 69 -20.53 4.45 -7.79
CA ASN A 69 -20.19 5.07 -9.08
C ASN A 69 -18.69 5.33 -9.25
N GLY A 70 -17.97 5.63 -8.16
CA GLY A 70 -16.51 5.79 -8.16
C GLY A 70 -15.83 4.45 -8.46
N VAL A 71 -16.24 3.40 -7.74
CA VAL A 71 -15.76 2.03 -7.96
C VAL A 71 -16.04 1.56 -9.38
N LYS A 72 -17.25 1.79 -9.92
CA LYS A 72 -17.58 1.42 -11.31
C LYS A 72 -16.66 2.11 -12.33
N LYS A 73 -16.40 3.42 -12.16
CA LYS A 73 -15.45 4.15 -13.02
C LYS A 73 -14.03 3.61 -12.89
N LEU A 74 -13.60 3.25 -11.68
CA LEU A 74 -12.29 2.68 -11.43
C LEU A 74 -12.13 1.29 -12.08
N ILE A 75 -13.13 0.42 -11.95
CA ILE A 75 -13.14 -0.89 -12.62
C ILE A 75 -13.03 -0.72 -14.14
N GLU A 76 -13.76 0.22 -14.74
CA GLU A 76 -13.66 0.49 -16.18
C GLU A 76 -12.26 0.99 -16.59
N ARG A 77 -11.56 1.74 -15.73
CA ARG A 77 -10.17 2.16 -15.99
C ARG A 77 -9.19 0.98 -15.96
N LEU A 78 -9.49 -0.08 -15.19
CA LEU A 78 -8.70 -1.30 -15.13
C LEU A 78 -8.95 -2.24 -16.32
N ARG A 79 -9.93 -1.96 -17.18
CA ARG A 79 -10.23 -2.76 -18.37
C ARG A 79 -9.02 -2.84 -19.30
N GLY A 80 -8.63 -4.06 -19.65
CA GLY A 80 -7.47 -4.33 -20.50
C GLY A 80 -6.12 -4.04 -19.83
N CYS A 81 -6.09 -3.76 -18.51
CA CYS A 81 -4.85 -3.64 -17.77
C CYS A 81 -4.08 -4.98 -17.82
N PRO A 82 -2.87 -5.01 -18.38
CA PRO A 82 -2.11 -6.24 -18.46
C PRO A 82 -1.62 -6.69 -17.08
N TYR A 83 -1.44 -7.99 -16.95
CA TYR A 83 -1.05 -8.67 -15.71
C TYR A 83 -2.04 -8.52 -14.54
N LEU A 84 -3.18 -7.83 -14.72
CA LEU A 84 -4.26 -7.88 -13.75
C LEU A 84 -4.83 -9.30 -13.72
N ASN A 85 -4.83 -9.94 -12.56
CA ASN A 85 -5.42 -11.26 -12.34
C ASN A 85 -6.91 -11.16 -11.99
N LYS A 86 -7.23 -10.27 -11.05
CA LYS A 86 -8.54 -10.15 -10.39
C LYS A 86 -8.71 -8.80 -9.73
N VAL A 87 -9.97 -8.37 -9.60
CA VAL A 87 -10.34 -7.21 -8.77
C VAL A 87 -11.17 -7.69 -7.58
N ILE A 88 -10.74 -7.38 -6.37
CA ILE A 88 -11.48 -7.62 -5.13
C ILE A 88 -12.00 -6.29 -4.59
N ILE A 89 -13.32 -6.21 -4.44
CA ILE A 89 -14.01 -5.07 -3.86
C ILE A 89 -14.31 -5.38 -2.39
N VAL A 90 -13.61 -4.69 -1.49
CA VAL A 90 -13.87 -4.74 -0.05
C VAL A 90 -15.03 -3.82 0.27
N TRP A 91 -16.17 -4.42 0.54
CA TRP A 91 -17.46 -3.76 0.63
C TRP A 91 -17.81 -3.42 2.08
N ASN A 92 -17.59 -2.16 2.48
CA ASN A 92 -17.86 -1.69 3.84
C ASN A 92 -19.32 -1.24 4.07
N ASN A 93 -20.20 -1.31 3.06
CA ASN A 93 -21.61 -0.96 3.21
C ASN A 93 -22.39 -2.13 3.83
N ARG A 94 -22.49 -2.17 5.16
CA ARG A 94 -23.14 -3.28 5.88
C ARG A 94 -24.65 -3.35 5.65
N ASP A 95 -25.27 -2.20 5.43
CA ASP A 95 -26.73 -2.09 5.35
C ASP A 95 -27.27 -2.42 3.94
N ARG A 96 -26.40 -2.72 2.99
CA ARG A 96 -26.81 -3.03 1.61
C ARG A 96 -25.79 -3.89 0.88
N MET A 97 -26.28 -4.83 0.08
CA MET A 97 -25.46 -5.55 -0.90
C MET A 97 -25.10 -4.63 -2.10
N PRO A 98 -24.01 -4.93 -2.83
CA PRO A 98 -23.78 -4.34 -4.14
C PRO A 98 -24.99 -4.57 -5.03
N ASN A 99 -25.61 -3.51 -5.56
CA ASN A 99 -26.82 -3.61 -6.36
C ASN A 99 -26.63 -3.03 -7.77
N GLY A 100 -27.56 -3.37 -8.67
CA GLY A 100 -27.52 -2.96 -10.06
C GLY A 100 -26.40 -3.61 -10.88
N THR A 101 -26.17 -3.06 -12.07
CA THR A 101 -25.16 -3.58 -13.01
C THR A 101 -23.77 -3.05 -12.67
N TRP A 102 -22.81 -3.96 -12.61
CA TRP A 102 -21.38 -3.67 -12.44
C TRP A 102 -20.64 -3.88 -13.77
N PRO A 103 -19.63 -3.05 -14.08
CA PRO A 103 -18.75 -3.24 -15.23
C PRO A 103 -18.24 -4.67 -15.35
N GLN A 104 -18.22 -5.19 -16.58
CA GLN A 104 -17.56 -6.45 -16.90
C GLN A 104 -16.27 -6.13 -17.65
N ILE A 105 -15.15 -6.60 -17.13
CA ILE A 105 -13.82 -6.45 -17.72
C ILE A 105 -13.22 -7.83 -18.01
N HIS A 106 -12.00 -7.89 -18.50
CA HIS A 106 -11.34 -9.14 -18.92
C HIS A 106 -10.95 -10.07 -17.76
N VAL A 107 -11.14 -9.66 -16.51
CA VAL A 107 -10.80 -10.42 -15.29
C VAL A 107 -12.01 -10.54 -14.35
N PRO A 108 -12.02 -11.54 -13.44
CA PRO A 108 -13.05 -11.66 -12.43
C PRO A 108 -13.09 -10.46 -11.48
N ILE A 109 -14.30 -10.08 -11.06
CA ILE A 109 -14.55 -9.07 -10.03
C ILE A 109 -15.28 -9.77 -8.88
N GLU A 110 -14.68 -9.74 -7.69
CA GLU A 110 -15.22 -10.40 -6.51
C GLU A 110 -15.54 -9.37 -5.43
N PHE A 111 -16.70 -9.53 -4.78
CA PHE A 111 -17.10 -8.68 -3.66
C PHE A 111 -16.87 -9.44 -2.35
N PHE A 112 -16.20 -8.78 -1.42
CA PHE A 112 -16.07 -9.25 -0.05
C PHE A 112 -16.87 -8.33 0.87
N LEU A 113 -17.85 -8.88 1.59
CA LEU A 113 -18.61 -8.13 2.57
C LEU A 113 -17.83 -8.02 3.88
N SER A 114 -17.44 -6.81 4.25
CA SER A 114 -16.74 -6.58 5.51
C SER A 114 -17.68 -6.73 6.70
N GLU A 115 -17.24 -7.42 7.75
CA GLU A 115 -18.00 -7.58 9.01
C GLU A 115 -18.32 -6.24 9.66
N LYS A 116 -17.38 -5.30 9.55
CA LYS A 116 -17.49 -3.92 10.01
C LYS A 116 -17.03 -2.95 8.93
N ASN A 117 -17.58 -1.75 8.92
CA ASN A 117 -16.98 -0.67 8.16
C ASN A 117 -15.64 -0.35 8.85
N SER A 118 -14.51 -0.70 8.24
CA SER A 118 -13.16 -0.48 8.79
C SER A 118 -12.18 -0.26 7.65
N LEU A 119 -11.24 0.66 7.82
CA LEU A 119 -10.16 0.89 6.83
C LEU A 119 -9.15 -0.26 6.84
N ASN A 120 -8.98 -0.95 7.97
CA ASN A 120 -8.10 -2.11 8.10
C ASN A 120 -8.54 -3.27 7.18
N SER A 121 -9.82 -3.33 6.80
CA SER A 121 -10.38 -4.41 5.96
C SER A 121 -9.67 -4.56 4.62
N ARG A 122 -9.06 -3.49 4.09
CA ARG A 122 -8.31 -3.58 2.81
C ARG A 122 -7.02 -4.40 2.92
N PHE A 123 -6.55 -4.63 4.15
CA PHE A 123 -5.31 -5.36 4.43
C PHE A 123 -5.53 -6.77 4.98
N LEU A 124 -6.78 -7.26 4.97
CA LEU A 124 -7.05 -8.64 5.34
C LEU A 124 -6.46 -9.61 4.29
N PRO A 125 -5.86 -10.74 4.72
CA PRO A 125 -5.33 -11.75 3.82
C PRO A 125 -6.48 -12.63 3.30
N TYR A 126 -7.28 -12.08 2.40
CA TYR A 126 -8.37 -12.82 1.78
C TYR A 126 -7.84 -14.07 1.08
N ASP A 127 -8.48 -15.21 1.32
CA ASP A 127 -8.19 -16.50 0.70
C ASP A 127 -8.25 -16.46 -0.84
N ARG A 128 -9.01 -15.51 -1.39
CA ARG A 128 -9.14 -15.22 -2.82
C ARG A 128 -7.94 -14.50 -3.45
N ILE A 129 -6.96 -14.07 -2.65
CA ILE A 129 -5.70 -13.46 -3.14
C ILE A 129 -4.74 -14.58 -3.51
N GLU A 130 -4.64 -14.85 -4.81
CA GLU A 130 -3.78 -15.91 -5.37
C GLU A 130 -2.43 -15.36 -5.85
N THR A 131 -2.31 -14.05 -6.05
CA THR A 131 -1.10 -13.37 -6.53
C THR A 131 -0.20 -12.91 -5.39
N GLU A 132 1.12 -12.90 -5.61
CA GLU A 132 2.08 -12.35 -4.65
C GLU A 132 2.01 -10.83 -4.53
N ALA A 133 1.83 -10.16 -5.66
CA ALA A 133 1.65 -8.71 -5.73
C ALA A 133 0.18 -8.32 -5.56
N VAL A 134 -0.08 -7.37 -4.69
CA VAL A 134 -1.40 -6.78 -4.47
C VAL A 134 -1.30 -5.27 -4.64
N VAL A 135 -2.12 -4.69 -5.50
CA VAL A 135 -2.26 -3.24 -5.60
C VAL A 135 -3.46 -2.78 -4.79
N SER A 136 -3.21 -1.91 -3.82
CA SER A 136 -4.25 -1.26 -3.02
C SER A 136 -4.63 0.07 -3.70
N ILE A 137 -5.94 0.27 -3.93
CA ILE A 137 -6.47 1.45 -4.64
C ILE A 137 -7.65 2.06 -3.87
N ASP A 138 -7.69 3.38 -3.68
CA ASP A 138 -8.89 4.05 -3.11
C ASP A 138 -9.99 4.20 -4.16
N ASP A 139 -11.25 4.13 -3.71
CA ASP A 139 -12.45 4.18 -4.56
C ASP A 139 -12.74 5.56 -5.20
N ASP A 140 -12.02 6.59 -4.78
CA ASP A 140 -12.04 7.94 -5.35
C ASP A 140 -10.70 8.35 -5.96
N MET A 141 -9.79 7.39 -6.21
CA MET A 141 -8.51 7.71 -6.81
C MET A 141 -8.68 8.41 -8.16
N ASP A 142 -8.29 9.68 -8.16
CA ASP A 142 -7.82 10.36 -9.35
C ASP A 142 -6.29 10.29 -9.31
N LEU A 143 -5.69 9.72 -10.36
CA LEU A 143 -4.28 9.30 -10.40
C LEU A 143 -3.25 10.46 -10.27
N GLY A 144 -3.70 11.68 -9.94
CA GLY A 144 -2.90 12.89 -9.80
C GLY A 144 -2.58 13.34 -8.36
N GLN A 145 -3.02 12.64 -7.32
CA GLN A 145 -2.71 13.04 -5.94
C GLN A 145 -1.26 12.75 -5.55
N PRO A 146 -0.63 13.56 -4.66
CA PRO A 146 0.70 13.25 -4.14
C PRO A 146 0.63 11.97 -3.28
N GLU A 147 1.15 10.88 -3.83
CA GLU A 147 1.19 9.54 -3.22
C GLU A 147 2.24 9.41 -2.10
N ILE A 148 2.86 10.52 -1.70
CA ILE A 148 4.15 10.51 -1.04
C ILE A 148 4.17 11.50 0.10
N VAL A 149 4.66 11.00 1.23
CA VAL A 149 4.64 11.73 2.48
C VAL A 149 6.03 11.72 3.09
N HIS A 150 6.38 12.87 3.66
CA HIS A 150 7.54 13.02 4.51
C HIS A 150 7.10 13.04 5.98
N ASN A 151 7.68 12.16 6.80
CA ASN A 151 7.63 12.33 8.25
C ASN A 151 8.83 13.18 8.67
N SER A 152 8.64 14.21 9.49
CA SER A 152 9.76 14.97 10.07
C SER A 152 9.78 14.83 11.58
N PHE A 153 10.97 14.82 12.18
CA PHE A 153 11.13 14.82 13.63
C PHE A 153 11.59 16.20 14.11
N LYS A 154 10.85 16.81 15.02
CA LYS A 154 11.26 18.04 15.72
C LYS A 154 11.10 17.84 17.22
N ASN A 155 12.18 18.02 17.98
CA ASN A 155 12.23 17.84 19.43
C ASN A 155 11.69 16.46 19.89
N GLY A 156 12.07 15.38 19.19
CA GLY A 156 11.62 14.02 19.50
C GLY A 156 10.15 13.72 19.17
N ARG A 157 9.43 14.67 18.55
CA ARG A 157 8.06 14.48 18.09
C ARG A 157 8.05 14.31 16.57
N GLY A 158 7.40 13.25 16.09
CA GLY A 158 7.15 13.05 14.67
C GLY A 158 5.98 13.90 14.17
N PHE A 159 6.04 14.31 12.92
CA PHE A 159 5.05 15.16 12.25
C PHE A 159 4.77 14.64 10.84
N TYR A 160 3.50 14.50 10.52
CA TYR A 160 3.05 14.11 9.18
C TYR A 160 3.01 15.34 8.26
N GLY A 161 3.65 15.27 7.09
CA GLY A 161 3.64 16.38 6.13
C GLY A 161 3.73 15.94 4.67
N LEU A 162 3.01 16.68 3.81
CA LEU A 162 3.24 16.66 2.37
C LEU A 162 4.22 17.81 2.07
N ASN A 163 5.35 17.53 1.44
CA ASN A 163 6.30 18.58 1.07
C ASN A 163 6.95 18.23 -0.29
N ASN A 164 7.44 19.25 -1.00
CA ASN A 164 8.24 19.13 -2.22
C ASN A 164 9.69 18.67 -1.94
N GLN A 165 9.91 17.99 -0.81
CA GLN A 165 11.21 17.43 -0.46
C GLN A 165 11.54 16.29 -1.41
N VAL A 166 12.84 16.09 -1.66
CA VAL A 166 13.34 14.93 -2.42
C VAL A 166 13.15 13.64 -1.61
N GLU A 167 13.14 13.76 -0.28
CA GLU A 167 13.05 12.64 0.67
C GLU A 167 11.62 12.33 1.09
N TYR A 168 11.32 11.04 1.11
CA TYR A 168 10.06 10.50 1.59
C TYR A 168 10.29 9.26 2.46
N SER A 169 9.36 8.97 3.36
CA SER A 169 9.47 7.82 4.27
C SER A 169 8.22 6.95 4.30
N MET A 170 7.19 7.31 3.54
CA MET A 170 5.97 6.55 3.39
C MET A 170 5.43 6.69 1.95
N ILE A 171 4.77 5.64 1.48
CA ILE A 171 3.92 5.65 0.28
C ILE A 171 2.48 5.46 0.73
N LEU A 172 1.58 6.34 0.28
CA LEU A 172 0.15 6.23 0.56
C LEU A 172 -0.43 5.03 -0.16
N THR A 173 -1.16 4.19 0.57
CA THR A 173 -1.79 2.98 0.01
C THR A 173 -3.03 3.26 -0.82
N SER A 174 -3.31 4.53 -1.10
CA SER A 174 -4.31 4.98 -2.07
C SER A 174 -4.00 4.51 -3.48
N PHE A 175 -2.72 4.34 -3.82
CA PHE A 175 -2.27 3.59 -4.99
C PHE A 175 -0.88 3.02 -4.71
N ALA A 176 -0.81 1.80 -4.19
CA ALA A 176 0.48 1.18 -3.85
C ALA A 176 0.45 -0.32 -4.08
N PHE A 177 1.55 -0.84 -4.63
CA PHE A 177 1.82 -2.27 -4.64
C PHE A 177 2.44 -2.69 -3.31
N VAL A 178 1.94 -3.81 -2.78
CA VAL A 178 2.41 -4.45 -1.55
C VAL A 178 2.44 -5.96 -1.77
N HIS A 179 3.40 -6.63 -1.16
CA HIS A 179 3.44 -8.09 -1.18
C HIS A 179 2.37 -8.67 -0.25
N LYS A 180 1.70 -9.76 -0.66
CA LYS A 180 0.59 -10.39 0.08
C LYS A 180 0.96 -10.76 1.53
N GLU A 181 2.22 -11.12 1.78
CA GLU A 181 2.69 -11.48 3.13
C GLU A 181 2.57 -10.31 4.11
N PHE A 182 2.70 -9.06 3.64
CA PHE A 182 2.51 -7.91 4.51
C PHE A 182 1.04 -7.69 4.90
N LEU A 183 0.08 -8.21 4.13
CA LEU A 183 -1.34 -8.22 4.52
C LEU A 183 -1.56 -9.20 5.68
N PHE A 184 -0.92 -10.37 5.61
CA PHE A 184 -0.93 -11.37 6.68
C PHE A 184 -0.29 -10.81 7.96
N GLU A 185 0.92 -10.26 7.85
CA GLU A 185 1.62 -9.63 8.98
C GLU A 185 0.83 -8.47 9.59
N TYR A 186 0.18 -7.65 8.75
CA TYR A 186 -0.66 -6.55 9.22
C TYR A 186 -1.85 -7.04 10.02
N THR A 187 -2.50 -8.09 9.54
CA THR A 187 -3.73 -8.60 10.16
C THR A 187 -3.46 -9.34 11.45
N TYR A 188 -2.44 -10.20 11.48
CA TYR A 188 -2.23 -11.11 12.61
C TYR A 188 -1.16 -10.65 13.59
N ASN A 189 -0.21 -9.81 13.17
CA ASN A 189 0.95 -9.45 13.97
C ASN A 189 1.08 -7.96 14.29
N GLN A 190 0.22 -7.09 13.73
CA GLN A 190 0.15 -5.69 14.14
C GLN A 190 -0.38 -5.57 15.58
N HIS A 191 0.09 -4.58 16.33
CA HIS A 191 -0.38 -4.35 17.69
C HIS A 191 -1.90 -4.06 17.70
N PRO A 192 -2.72 -4.80 18.47
CA PRO A 192 -4.18 -4.62 18.48
C PRO A 192 -4.65 -3.18 18.76
N ALA A 193 -3.98 -2.49 19.69
CA ALA A 193 -4.29 -1.08 19.98
C ALA A 193 -4.10 -0.14 18.77
N ILE A 194 -3.22 -0.48 17.82
CA ILE A 194 -3.08 0.29 16.58
C ILE A 194 -4.30 0.07 15.68
N LEU A 195 -4.71 -1.19 15.49
CA LEU A 195 -5.88 -1.54 14.69
C LEU A 195 -7.17 -0.92 15.25
N GLU A 196 -7.34 -0.97 16.58
CA GLU A 196 -8.47 -0.36 17.29
C GLU A 196 -8.47 1.17 17.19
N TYR A 197 -7.30 1.80 17.29
CA TYR A 197 -7.18 3.25 17.09
C TYR A 197 -7.59 3.66 15.68
N ILE A 198 -7.15 2.91 14.65
CA ILE A 198 -7.53 3.15 13.26
C ILE A 198 -9.05 3.00 13.07
N ASP A 199 -9.66 1.99 13.67
CA ASP A 199 -11.10 1.76 13.57
C ASP A 199 -11.93 2.88 14.21
N SER A 200 -11.47 3.39 15.36
CA SER A 200 -12.13 4.48 16.10
C SER A 200 -11.94 5.85 15.43
N HIS A 201 -10.79 6.09 14.79
CA HIS A 201 -10.46 7.40 14.20
C HIS A 201 -10.69 7.48 12.69
N ARG A 202 -10.85 6.34 12.01
CA ARG A 202 -11.02 6.25 10.55
C ARG A 202 -9.91 6.94 9.78
N ASN A 203 -8.66 6.68 10.18
CA ASN A 203 -7.47 7.28 9.59
C ASN A 203 -6.24 6.40 9.88
N CYS A 204 -5.13 6.67 9.20
CA CYS A 204 -3.78 6.15 9.51
C CYS A 204 -3.51 4.66 9.29
N GLU A 205 -4.38 3.94 8.57
CA GLU A 205 -4.14 2.55 8.19
C GLU A 205 -2.91 2.42 7.27
N ASP A 206 -2.74 3.40 6.39
CA ASP A 206 -1.61 3.56 5.48
C ASP A 206 -0.29 3.83 6.23
N ILE A 207 -0.32 4.68 7.26
CA ILE A 207 0.82 4.92 8.14
C ILE A 207 1.18 3.62 8.88
N ALA A 208 0.19 2.89 9.40
CA ALA A 208 0.43 1.68 10.17
C ALA A 208 1.09 0.57 9.34
N ILE A 209 0.70 0.39 8.07
CA ILE A 209 1.34 -0.61 7.21
C ILE A 209 2.75 -0.18 6.81
N ASN A 210 3.01 1.12 6.57
CA ASN A 210 4.37 1.60 6.36
C ASN A 210 5.25 1.38 7.61
N TYR A 211 4.73 1.63 8.81
CA TYR A 211 5.43 1.33 10.07
C TYR A 211 5.80 -0.14 10.18
N LEU A 212 4.85 -1.03 9.88
CA LEU A 212 5.05 -2.47 9.96
C LEU A 212 6.08 -2.94 8.93
N VAL A 213 5.92 -2.56 7.66
CA VAL A 213 6.83 -2.97 6.58
C VAL A 213 8.24 -2.47 6.84
N SER A 214 8.43 -1.20 7.24
CA SER A 214 9.75 -0.69 7.57
C SER A 214 10.34 -1.34 8.83
N HIS A 215 9.51 -1.70 9.81
CA HIS A 215 9.97 -2.45 10.98
C HIS A 215 10.50 -3.84 10.62
N LEU A 216 9.77 -4.57 9.79
CA LEU A 216 10.10 -5.94 9.40
C LEU A 216 11.30 -5.98 8.45
N THR A 217 11.31 -5.11 7.43
CA THR A 217 12.30 -5.16 6.34
C THR A 217 13.56 -4.36 6.63
N ARG A 218 13.49 -3.36 7.52
CA ARG A 218 14.54 -2.35 7.74
C ARG A 218 14.92 -1.60 6.46
N LYS A 219 13.98 -1.46 5.53
CA LYS A 219 14.17 -0.77 4.25
C LYS A 219 13.16 0.36 4.09
N PRO A 220 13.53 1.46 3.40
CA PRO A 220 12.58 2.50 3.04
C PRO A 220 11.72 2.06 1.85
N PRO A 221 10.56 2.71 1.62
CA PRO A 221 9.71 2.38 0.48
C PRO A 221 10.30 2.90 -0.85
N LEU A 222 9.86 2.34 -1.98
CA LEU A 222 10.26 2.76 -3.33
C LEU A 222 9.14 3.56 -4.02
N LYS A 223 9.45 4.78 -4.45
CA LYS A 223 8.57 5.63 -5.27
C LYS A 223 8.65 5.19 -6.73
N VAL A 224 7.50 4.98 -7.38
CA VAL A 224 7.41 4.80 -8.84
C VAL A 224 6.78 6.05 -9.46
N VAL A 225 7.44 6.66 -10.46
CA VAL A 225 6.90 7.85 -11.14
C VAL A 225 6.05 7.46 -12.34
N LYS A 226 4.84 8.02 -12.39
CA LYS A 226 3.94 7.90 -13.54
C LYS A 226 4.47 8.68 -14.74
N LYS A 227 4.30 8.14 -15.95
CA LYS A 227 4.71 8.79 -17.21
C LYS A 227 3.79 9.95 -17.61
N ALA A 228 2.56 10.00 -17.12
CA ALA A 228 1.59 11.05 -17.41
C ALA A 228 1.07 11.69 -16.11
N SER A 229 1.05 13.02 -16.08
CA SER A 229 0.41 13.80 -15.03
C SER A 229 -1.08 13.85 -15.33
N LEU A 230 -1.90 13.08 -14.60
CA LEU A 230 -3.35 13.18 -14.67
C LEU A 230 -3.81 14.23 -13.67
N SER A 231 -4.77 15.06 -14.09
CA SER A 231 -5.18 16.31 -13.46
C SER A 231 -5.61 16.19 -11.99
N ASN A 232 -5.51 17.31 -11.27
CA ASN A 232 -5.96 17.49 -9.90
C ASN A 232 -7.48 17.30 -9.77
N GLY A 233 -7.91 16.08 -9.42
CA GLY A 233 -9.28 15.80 -8.99
C GLY A 233 -9.66 16.56 -7.70
N ALA A 234 -10.95 16.89 -7.57
CA ALA A 234 -11.48 17.63 -6.43
C ALA A 234 -11.29 16.87 -5.10
N LYS A 235 -10.94 17.61 -4.03
CA LYS A 235 -10.75 17.08 -2.66
C LYS A 235 -12.10 16.78 -1.98
N SER A 236 -12.74 15.67 -2.34
CA SER A 236 -13.92 15.18 -1.62
C SER A 236 -13.59 13.84 -0.95
N GLY A 237 -13.35 13.82 0.36
CA GLY A 237 -12.98 12.59 1.08
C GLY A 237 -12.49 12.86 2.51
N LEU A 238 -12.02 11.81 3.20
CA LEU A 238 -11.51 11.88 4.58
C LEU A 238 -10.35 12.90 4.72
N SER A 239 -9.54 13.03 3.67
CA SER A 239 -8.42 13.98 3.58
C SER A 239 -8.84 15.46 3.51
N GLY A 240 -10.10 15.74 3.22
CA GLY A 240 -10.67 17.10 3.20
C GLY A 240 -11.04 17.66 4.57
N ARG A 241 -11.00 16.84 5.65
CA ARG A 241 -11.30 17.28 7.01
C ARG A 241 -10.19 18.19 7.55
N GLY A 242 -10.54 19.30 8.18
CA GLY A 242 -9.55 20.27 8.71
C GLY A 242 -8.59 19.70 9.77
N SER A 243 -8.99 18.63 10.46
CA SER A 243 -8.17 17.92 11.47
C SER A 243 -7.26 16.83 10.89
N HIS A 244 -7.39 16.49 9.61
CA HIS A 244 -6.81 15.27 9.04
C HIS A 244 -5.28 15.14 9.23
N TYR A 245 -4.54 16.24 9.03
CA TYR A 245 -3.08 16.25 9.20
C TYR A 245 -2.64 16.17 10.68
N THR A 246 -3.44 16.76 11.56
CA THR A 246 -3.21 16.70 13.01
C THR A 246 -3.46 15.28 13.53
N GLU A 247 -4.58 14.66 13.12
CA GLU A 247 -4.88 13.26 13.43
C GLU A 247 -3.75 12.32 12.98
N ARG A 248 -3.24 12.49 11.75
CA ARG A 248 -2.10 11.71 11.24
C ARG A 248 -0.81 11.92 12.03
N THR A 249 -0.58 13.15 12.52
CA THR A 249 0.54 13.44 13.42
C THR A 249 0.37 12.72 14.76
N ASP A 250 -0.85 12.65 15.29
CA ASP A 250 -1.13 11.94 16.54
C ASP A 250 -1.01 10.42 16.37
N CYS A 251 -1.38 9.87 15.21
CA CYS A 251 -1.08 8.47 14.86
C CYS A 251 0.41 8.16 14.93
N ILE A 252 1.26 8.99 14.32
CA ILE A 252 2.73 8.83 14.39
C ILE A 252 3.22 8.83 15.84
N ARG A 253 2.72 9.74 16.69
CA ARG A 253 3.11 9.80 18.10
C ARG A 253 2.69 8.56 18.87
N MET A 254 1.45 8.11 18.67
CA MET A 254 0.94 6.90 19.31
C MET A 254 1.72 5.66 18.85
N PHE A 255 1.95 5.52 17.54
CA PHE A 255 2.68 4.39 16.97
C PHE A 255 4.12 4.35 17.51
N ASN A 256 4.81 5.50 17.57
CA ASN A 256 6.15 5.59 18.18
C ASN A 256 6.15 5.14 19.65
N SER A 257 5.12 5.49 20.43
CA SER A 257 4.99 5.06 21.82
C SER A 257 4.84 3.53 21.93
N ILE A 258 4.00 2.94 21.08
CA ILE A 258 3.76 1.49 21.06
C ILE A 258 5.02 0.74 20.58
N TYR A 259 5.58 1.12 19.42
CA TYR A 259 6.80 0.51 18.87
C TYR A 259 8.03 0.78 19.75
N GLY A 260 8.06 1.89 20.49
CA GLY A 260 9.20 2.34 21.29
C GLY A 260 10.25 3.14 20.50
N TYR A 261 10.03 3.34 19.19
CA TYR A 261 10.85 4.13 18.27
C TYR A 261 10.06 4.36 16.97
N CYS A 262 10.61 5.16 16.05
CA CYS A 262 10.07 5.31 14.69
C CYS A 262 10.79 4.34 13.73
N PRO A 263 10.10 3.35 13.15
CA PRO A 263 10.69 2.43 12.18
C PRO A 263 10.79 2.99 10.76
N LEU A 264 10.11 4.10 10.44
CA LEU A 264 10.13 4.69 9.10
C LEU A 264 11.53 5.17 8.71
N LEU A 265 11.94 4.82 7.49
CA LEU A 265 13.23 5.19 6.92
C LEU A 265 13.02 6.10 5.70
N PHE A 266 13.87 7.11 5.56
CA PHE A 266 13.84 7.98 4.40
C PHE A 266 14.46 7.34 3.16
N SER A 267 13.91 7.67 2.00
CA SER A 267 14.46 7.36 0.68
C SER A 267 14.37 8.59 -0.21
N GLN A 268 15.32 8.71 -1.10
CA GLN A 268 15.29 9.61 -2.27
C GLN A 268 15.17 8.81 -3.58
N GLU A 269 15.17 7.47 -3.50
CA GLU A 269 15.16 6.61 -4.67
C GLU A 269 13.84 6.71 -5.41
N VAL A 270 13.92 6.82 -6.73
CA VAL A 270 12.75 6.95 -7.58
C VAL A 270 12.89 6.02 -8.76
N ALA A 271 12.00 5.04 -8.86
CA ALA A 271 11.88 4.19 -10.03
C ALA A 271 11.12 4.93 -11.14
N ARG A 272 11.70 4.93 -12.35
CA ARG A 272 11.05 5.45 -13.56
C ARG A 272 10.86 4.33 -14.58
N PRO A 273 9.72 4.30 -15.31
CA PRO A 273 9.53 3.36 -16.39
C PRO A 273 10.58 3.56 -17.49
N TYR A 274 11.19 2.46 -17.93
CA TYR A 274 12.10 2.45 -19.08
C TYR A 274 11.34 1.95 -20.34
N GLY A 275 11.28 2.77 -21.40
CA GLY A 275 10.66 2.38 -22.68
C GLY A 275 9.14 2.60 -22.82
N GLN A 276 8.47 1.75 -23.63
CA GLN A 276 7.01 1.72 -23.73
C GLN A 276 6.44 1.08 -22.46
N SER A 277 5.94 1.91 -21.55
CA SER A 277 5.16 1.45 -20.43
C SER A 277 3.85 0.86 -20.94
N VAL A 278 3.46 -0.27 -20.35
CA VAL A 278 2.16 -0.86 -20.58
C VAL A 278 1.08 0.15 -20.21
N LYS A 279 0.16 0.45 -21.14
CA LYS A 279 -1.03 1.25 -20.84
C LYS A 279 -1.92 0.41 -19.94
N GLY A 280 -2.18 0.82 -18.71
CA GLY A 280 -3.05 0.05 -17.83
C GLY A 280 -3.31 0.69 -16.48
N ILE A 281 -2.36 1.46 -15.94
CA ILE A 281 -2.55 2.22 -14.69
C ILE A 281 -1.72 3.52 -14.68
#